data_AF-A0A842XX68-F1
#
_entry.id   AF-A0A842XX68-F1
#
_cell.length_a   1.000
_cell.length_b   1.000
_cell.length_c   1.000
_cell.angle_alpha   90.00
_cell.angle_beta   90.00
_cell.angle_gamma   90.00
#
_symmetry.space_group_name_H-M   'P 1'
#
loop_
_entity.id
_entity.type
_entity.pdbx_description
1 polymer ?
#
loop_
_entity_poly.entity_id
_entity_poly.type
_entity_poly.pdbx_seq_one_letter_code
_entity_poly.pdbx_strand_id
1 'polypeptide(L)'
;MEPDIENKEYAISVLNARNEVIDVMVSKCSHCNEIVPRVGICGDCNTAYVHKQTLENPDTGFIHFIYECGGCPPDKRKAQKTIKVNEGNGRTESTDQIVNSFL
;
A
#
# COMPACT_ATOMS: atom_id res chain seq x y z
N MET A 1 -3.30 24.53 15.96
CA MET A 1 -3.21 23.06 16.06
C MET A 1 -3.45 22.51 14.67
N GLU A 2 -2.37 22.37 13.93
CA GLU A 2 -2.39 21.68 12.63
C GLU A 2 -2.57 20.19 12.93
N PRO A 3 -3.49 19.47 12.27
CA PRO A 3 -3.68 18.06 12.58
C PRO A 3 -2.44 17.29 12.13
N ASP A 4 -1.73 16.65 13.04
CA ASP A 4 -0.64 15.71 12.76
C ASP A 4 -1.04 14.71 11.66
N ILE A 5 -0.58 14.96 10.43
CA ILE A 5 -0.73 14.08 9.25
C ILE A 5 0.32 12.95 9.30
N GLU A 6 1.14 12.89 10.36
CA GLU A 6 2.28 11.97 10.44
C GLU A 6 1.91 10.53 10.85
N ASN A 7 0.67 10.24 11.25
CA ASN A 7 0.28 8.89 11.68
C ASN A 7 -1.20 8.54 11.47
N LYS A 8 -1.86 9.14 10.47
CA LYS A 8 -3.27 8.81 10.19
C LYS A 8 -3.33 7.66 9.19
N GLU A 9 -3.72 6.50 9.69
CA GLU A 9 -4.20 5.41 8.84
C GLU A 9 -5.55 5.83 8.26
N TYR A 10 -5.74 5.69 6.95
CA TYR A 10 -7.00 6.01 6.28
C TYR A 10 -7.33 4.96 5.24
N ALA A 11 -8.62 4.79 4.99
CA ALA A 11 -9.11 3.90 3.95
C ALA A 11 -9.14 4.62 2.60
N ILE A 12 -8.71 3.92 1.56
CA ILE A 12 -8.91 4.33 0.17
C ILE A 12 -9.68 3.24 -0.57
N SER A 13 -10.51 3.64 -1.53
CA SER A 13 -11.18 2.71 -2.42
C SER A 13 -10.33 2.49 -3.67
N VAL A 14 -9.88 1.25 -3.86
CA VAL A 14 -8.98 0.84 -4.95
C VAL A 14 -9.51 -0.41 -5.64
N LEU A 15 -9.04 -0.67 -6.85
CA LEU A 15 -9.35 -1.88 -7.59
C LEU A 15 -8.35 -2.99 -7.22
N ASN A 16 -8.87 -4.17 -6.91
CA ASN A 16 -8.03 -5.37 -6.77
C ASN A 16 -7.67 -5.96 -8.16
N ALA A 17 -6.87 -7.03 -8.18
CA ALA A 17 -6.51 -7.73 -9.41
C ALA A 17 -7.70 -8.40 -10.17
N ARG A 18 -8.89 -8.40 -9.57
CA ARG A 18 -10.15 -8.87 -10.19
C ARG A 18 -11.05 -7.71 -10.64
N ASN A 19 -10.53 -6.48 -10.63
CA ASN A 19 -11.27 -5.25 -10.93
C ASN A 19 -12.47 -4.98 -9.99
N GLU A 20 -12.44 -5.54 -8.79
CA GLU A 20 -13.43 -5.26 -7.76
C GLU A 20 -12.96 -4.07 -6.92
N VAL A 21 -13.88 -3.14 -6.65
CA VAL A 21 -13.61 -2.01 -5.73
C VAL A 21 -13.55 -2.56 -4.31
N ILE A 22 -12.42 -2.36 -3.66
CA ILE A 22 -12.18 -2.73 -2.27
C ILE A 22 -11.66 -1.53 -1.50
N ASP A 23 -12.04 -1.43 -0.23
CA ASP A 23 -11.45 -0.46 0.69
C ASP A 23 -10.18 -1.05 1.30
N VAL A 24 -9.08 -0.31 1.17
CA VAL A 24 -7.78 -0.70 1.68
C VAL A 24 -7.28 0.36 2.64
N MET A 25 -6.94 -0.07 3.85
CA MET A 25 -6.25 0.78 4.81
C MET A 25 -4.83 1.04 4.32
N VAL A 26 -4.48 2.31 4.18
CA VAL A 26 -3.14 2.77 3.86
C VAL A 26 -2.57 3.60 5.00
N SER A 27 -1.25 3.63 5.09
CA SER A 27 -0.50 4.42 6.05
C SER A 27 0.77 4.92 5.41
N LYS A 28 1.28 6.05 5.91
CA LYS A 28 2.60 6.54 5.50
C LYS A 28 3.69 5.57 5.99
N CYS A 29 4.51 5.08 5.06
CA CYS A 29 5.64 4.23 5.36
C CYS A 29 6.72 5.04 6.06
N SER A 30 7.15 4.65 7.26
CA SER A 30 8.18 5.37 8.01
C SER A 30 9.57 5.32 7.35
N HIS A 31 9.80 4.39 6.43
CA HIS A 31 11.10 4.22 5.76
C HIS A 31 11.26 5.11 4.53
N CYS A 32 10.25 5.17 3.66
CA CYS A 32 10.31 5.87 2.38
C CYS A 32 9.34 7.07 2.29
N ASN A 33 8.52 7.32 3.33
CA ASN A 33 7.47 8.33 3.37
C ASN A 33 6.35 8.16 2.33
N GLU A 34 6.35 7.07 1.56
CA GLU A 34 5.28 6.74 0.61
C GLU A 34 4.00 6.29 1.33
N ILE A 35 2.85 6.52 0.72
CA ILE A 35 1.58 5.94 1.19
C ILE A 35 1.50 4.50 0.70
N VAL A 36 1.52 3.55 1.64
CA VAL A 36 1.52 2.13 1.33
C VAL A 36 0.35 1.44 2.02
N PRO A 37 -0.24 0.39 1.43
CA PRO A 37 -1.27 -0.36 2.10
C PRO A 37 -0.71 -1.06 3.33
N ARG A 38 -1.50 -1.06 4.40
CA ARG A 38 -1.21 -1.87 5.57
C ARG A 38 -1.28 -3.33 5.18
N VAL A 39 -0.20 -4.02 5.53
CA VAL A 39 -0.11 -5.47 5.51
C VAL A 39 -0.03 -5.96 6.94
N GLY A 40 -0.58 -7.14 7.18
CA GLY A 40 -0.62 -7.74 8.50
C GLY A 40 0.75 -8.27 8.93
N ILE A 41 0.70 -9.26 9.80
CA ILE A 41 1.88 -9.94 10.33
C ILE A 41 2.11 -11.22 9.50
N CYS A 42 3.37 -11.62 9.32
CA CYS A 42 3.70 -12.90 8.71
C CYS A 42 3.16 -14.06 9.56
N GLY A 43 2.35 -14.94 8.96
CA GLY A 43 1.74 -16.07 9.67
C GLY A 43 2.74 -17.12 10.17
N ASP A 44 3.91 -17.22 9.53
CA ASP A 44 4.94 -18.20 9.90
C ASP A 44 5.83 -17.73 11.05
N CYS A 45 6.34 -16.49 11.00
CA CYS A 45 7.31 -15.98 11.98
C CYS A 45 6.73 -14.93 12.94
N ASN A 46 5.44 -14.59 12.83
CA ASN A 46 4.77 -13.57 13.62
C ASN A 46 5.46 -12.20 13.61
N THR A 47 6.30 -11.93 12.61
CA THR A 47 6.99 -10.65 12.44
C THR A 47 6.19 -9.75 11.48
N ALA A 48 6.14 -8.45 11.76
CA ALA A 48 5.50 -7.49 10.87
C ALA A 48 6.17 -7.46 9.49
N TYR A 49 5.36 -7.39 8.44
CA TYR A 49 5.85 -7.14 7.10
C TYR A 49 6.30 -5.69 6.96
N VAL A 50 7.53 -5.49 6.51
CA VAL A 50 8.11 -4.17 6.25
C VAL A 50 8.06 -3.90 4.75
N HIS A 51 7.53 -2.75 4.36
CA HIS A 51 7.54 -2.33 2.97
C HIS A 51 8.98 -2.18 2.47
N LYS A 52 9.24 -2.71 1.27
CA LYS A 52 10.57 -2.71 0.64
C LYS A 52 10.60 -1.92 -0.63
N GLN A 53 9.55 -2.06 -1.44
CA GLN A 53 9.54 -1.52 -2.77
C GLN A 53 8.11 -1.33 -3.25
N THR A 54 7.88 -0.24 -3.96
CA THR A 54 6.68 -0.02 -4.75
C THR A 54 7.05 -0.10 -6.23
N LEU A 55 6.25 -0.82 -7.02
CA LEU A 55 6.42 -0.94 -8.47
C LEU A 55 5.08 -0.64 -9.14
N GLU A 56 5.02 0.42 -9.95
CA GLU A 56 3.87 0.68 -10.80
C GLU A 56 4.04 0.00 -12.15
N ASN A 57 2.97 -0.63 -12.64
CA ASN A 57 2.90 -1.15 -13.99
C ASN A 57 2.21 -0.13 -14.91
N PRO A 58 2.95 0.59 -15.77
CA PRO A 58 2.39 1.69 -16.59
C PRO A 58 1.36 1.20 -17.61
N ASP A 59 1.46 -0.04 -18.10
CA ASP A 59 0.52 -0.61 -19.07
C ASP A 59 -0.86 -0.88 -18.48
N THR A 60 -0.93 -1.14 -17.17
CA THR A 60 -2.17 -1.58 -16.52
C THR A 60 -2.66 -0.63 -15.42
N GLY A 61 -1.79 0.26 -14.93
CA GLY A 61 -2.04 1.15 -13.79
C GLY A 61 -2.11 0.43 -12.44
N PHE A 62 -1.66 -0.83 -12.35
CA PHE A 62 -1.57 -1.54 -11.09
C PHE A 62 -0.28 -1.20 -10.36
N ILE A 63 -0.40 -0.92 -9.07
CA ILE A 63 0.70 -0.66 -8.16
C ILE A 63 0.93 -1.90 -7.31
N HIS A 64 2.15 -2.42 -7.39
CA HIS A 64 2.64 -3.59 -6.67
C HIS A 64 3.47 -3.13 -5.48
N PHE A 65 2.94 -3.35 -4.29
CA PHE A 65 3.65 -3.09 -3.04
C PHE A 65 4.29 -4.38 -2.55
N ILE A 66 5.61 -4.39 -2.47
CA ILE A 66 6.42 -5.53 -2.02
C ILE A 66 6.80 -5.31 -0.57
N TYR A 67 6.59 -6.34 0.24
CA TYR A 67 6.91 -6.36 1.66
C TYR A 67 7.75 -7.58 2.00
N GLU A 68 8.58 -7.45 3.02
CA GLU A 68 9.35 -8.55 3.57
C GLU A 68 9.27 -8.58 5.09
N CYS A 69 9.11 -9.77 5.68
CA CYS A 69 9.25 -9.95 7.12
C CYS A 69 10.71 -10.31 7.49
N GLY A 70 11.15 -9.91 8.68
CA GLY A 70 12.53 -10.16 9.13
C GLY A 70 12.79 -11.59 9.65
N GLY A 71 11.73 -12.33 9.99
CA GLY A 71 11.84 -13.61 10.69
C GLY A 71 11.82 -14.87 9.82
N CYS A 72 11.48 -14.77 8.53
CA CYS A 72 11.42 -15.92 7.62
C CYS A 72 12.65 -16.02 6.70
N PRO A 73 12.98 -17.22 6.20
CA PRO A 73 13.96 -17.39 5.14
C PRO A 73 13.56 -16.61 3.87
N PRO A 74 14.52 -16.23 3.01
CA PRO A 74 14.33 -15.34 1.86
C PRO A 74 13.20 -15.78 0.91
N ASP A 75 12.99 -17.08 0.76
CA ASP A 75 11.94 -17.64 -0.10
C ASP A 75 10.53 -17.51 0.49
N LYS A 76 10.41 -17.34 1.82
CA LYS A 76 9.12 -17.30 2.54
C LYS A 76 8.79 -15.95 3.15
N ARG A 77 9.74 -15.02 3.17
CA ARG A 77 9.54 -13.71 3.80
C ARG A 77 8.78 -12.70 2.95
N LYS A 78 8.61 -12.96 1.66
CA LYS A 78 8.01 -12.01 0.70
C LYS A 78 6.49 -12.05 0.77
N ALA A 79 5.89 -10.87 0.90
CA ALA A 79 4.48 -10.64 0.68
C ALA A 79 4.29 -9.52 -0.35
N GLN A 80 3.21 -9.59 -1.13
CA GLN A 80 2.90 -8.57 -2.12
C GLN A 80 1.43 -8.20 -2.04
N LYS A 81 1.15 -6.91 -2.19
CA LYS A 81 -0.21 -6.40 -2.36
C LYS A 81 -0.28 -5.60 -3.65
N THR A 82 -1.18 -6.01 -4.54
CA THR A 82 -1.38 -5.35 -5.83
C THR A 82 -2.74 -4.66 -5.83
N ILE A 83 -2.74 -3.35 -6.01
CA ILE A 83 -3.93 -2.52 -6.05
C ILE A 83 -3.80 -1.51 -7.20
N LYS A 84 -4.92 -1.11 -7.78
CA LYS A 84 -4.97 -0.04 -8.78
C LYS A 84 -5.82 1.08 -8.24
N VAL A 85 -5.33 2.31 -8.32
CA VAL A 85 -6.12 3.47 -7.92
C VAL A 85 -7.33 3.60 -8.85
N ASN A 86 -8.53 3.64 -8.27
CA ASN A 86 -9.75 3.80 -9.06
C ASN A 86 -9.89 5.27 -9.50
N GLU A 87 -9.63 5.56 -10.77
CA GLU A 87 -9.81 6.91 -11.33
C GLU A 87 -11.28 7.28 -11.60
N GLY A 88 -12.21 6.34 -11.46
CA GLY A 88 -13.64 6.54 -11.71
C GLY A 88 -14.36 7.28 -10.57
N ASN A 89 -14.69 8.55 -10.82
CA ASN A 89 -15.75 9.35 -10.17
C ASN A 89 -15.80 9.31 -8.63
N GLY A 90 -14.64 9.39 -7.98
CA GLY A 90 -14.53 9.35 -6.51
C GLY A 90 -13.14 9.68 -6.00
N ARG A 91 -12.43 10.64 -6.63
CA ARG A 91 -11.15 11.15 -6.11
C ARG A 91 -11.40 11.81 -4.75
N THR A 92 -11.16 11.09 -3.68
CA THR A 92 -10.99 11.68 -2.35
C THR A 92 -9.57 12.28 -2.29
N GLU A 93 -9.38 13.35 -1.52
CA GLU A 93 -8.05 13.98 -1.31
C GLU A 93 -7.00 12.95 -0.82
N SER A 94 -7.45 11.88 -0.17
CA SER A 94 -6.64 10.72 0.23
C SER A 94 -6.10 9.91 -0.95
N THR A 95 -6.90 9.73 -2.00
CA THR A 95 -6.50 9.02 -3.23
C THR A 95 -5.57 9.89 -4.08
N ASP A 96 -5.81 11.20 -4.08
CA ASP A 96 -4.98 12.17 -4.82
C ASP A 96 -3.56 12.29 -4.24
N GLN A 97 -3.39 12.19 -2.92
CA GLN A 97 -2.07 12.14 -2.26
C GLN A 97 -1.24 10.91 -2.61
N ILE A 98 -1.89 9.79 -2.93
CA ILE A 98 -1.22 8.57 -3.37
C ILE A 98 -0.71 8.78 -4.78
N VAL A 99 -1.57 9.23 -5.69
CA VAL A 99 -1.21 9.53 -7.08
C VAL A 99 -0.13 10.63 -7.17
N ASN A 100 -0.23 11.69 -6.37
CA ASN A 100 0.78 12.76 -6.28
C ASN A 100 2.06 12.36 -5.52
N SER A 101 2.08 11.22 -4.81
CA SER A 101 3.34 10.67 -4.28
C SER A 101 4.10 9.84 -5.33
N PHE A 102 3.47 9.52 -6.46
CA PHE A 102 4.04 8.70 -7.54
C PHE A 102 4.35 9.49 -8.83
N LEU A 103 3.91 10.75 -8.95
CA LEU A 103 4.24 11.71 -10.02
C LEU A 103 5.40 12.63 -9.61
#